data_AF-A0A1Q8YKK2-F1
#
_entry.id   AF-A0A1Q8YKK2-F1
#
_cell.length_a   1.000
_cell.length_b   1.000
_cell.length_c   1.000
_cell.angle_alpha   90.00
_cell.angle_beta   90.00
_cell.angle_gamma   90.00
#
_symmetry.space_group_name_H-M   'P 1'
#
loop_
_entity.id
_entity.type
_entity.pdbx_description
1 polymer ?
#
loop_
_entity_poly.entity_id
_entity_poly.type
_entity_poly.pdbx_seq_one_letter_code
_entity_poly.pdbx_strand_id
1 'polypeptide(L)'
;MKFQGTQNYVATADLMLSVNASIALQRPLLVKGEPGTGKTMLAEEVASALNLPLLQWHIKSTTKAQQGLYEYDAVSRLRDSQLSDVDGGERVKNIHNYIVKGVLWQAFTADQPVALLIDEIDKADIEFPNDLLRELDRMEFYCYETRELVKARHRPLVFITSNNEKELPDAFLRRCFFHYIKFPDAPTLKQIVDVHFPGLKAELLQAAMKTFFDIRNLPGLKKKPSTSELLDWLKLLLAQDIPASVLQTENDKVAVPPMVGALLKNEQDVSLFEKLVFMQSRNR
;
A
#
# COMPACT_ATOMS: atom_id res chain seq x y z
N MET A 1 22.78 7.09 -1.60
CA MET A 1 21.49 7.03 -2.31
C MET A 1 20.61 8.14 -1.75
N LYS A 2 20.08 9.04 -2.58
CA LYS A 2 19.19 10.12 -2.12
C LYS A 2 17.98 10.18 -3.05
N PHE A 3 16.79 10.03 -2.48
CA PHE A 3 15.52 10.19 -3.17
C PHE A 3 15.17 11.68 -3.29
N GLN A 4 14.85 12.13 -4.50
CA GLN A 4 14.51 13.53 -4.81
C GLN A 4 13.06 13.68 -5.32
N GLY A 5 12.23 12.65 -5.20
CA GLY A 5 10.91 12.57 -5.84
C GLY A 5 10.96 11.93 -7.22
N THR A 6 9.79 11.70 -7.81
CA THR A 6 9.63 11.20 -9.18
C THR A 6 8.60 12.03 -9.93
N GLN A 7 8.52 11.88 -11.26
CA GLN A 7 7.50 12.58 -12.06
C GLN A 7 6.09 12.09 -11.76
N ASN A 8 5.95 10.85 -11.28
CA ASN A 8 4.67 10.17 -11.11
C ASN A 8 4.16 10.22 -9.66
N TYR A 9 4.97 10.70 -8.70
CA TYR A 9 4.61 10.71 -7.29
C TYR A 9 4.96 12.03 -6.61
N VAL A 10 3.93 12.69 -6.09
CA VAL A 10 4.06 13.96 -5.37
C VAL A 10 4.47 13.68 -3.93
N ALA A 11 5.78 13.70 -3.66
CA ALA A 11 6.31 13.54 -2.31
C ALA A 11 6.48 14.90 -1.61
N THR A 12 5.95 15.02 -0.40
CA THR A 12 6.21 16.20 0.46
C THR A 12 7.67 16.22 0.93
N ALA A 13 8.17 17.39 1.31
CA ALA A 13 9.54 17.52 1.84
C ALA A 13 9.80 16.61 3.06
N ASP A 14 8.81 16.51 3.96
CA ASP A 14 8.88 15.65 5.15
C ASP A 14 8.92 14.16 4.79
N LEU A 15 8.16 13.76 3.78
CA LEU A 15 8.17 12.38 3.28
C LEU A 15 9.52 12.03 2.65
N MET A 16 10.04 12.92 1.81
CA MET A 16 11.38 12.76 1.23
C MET A 16 12.47 12.70 2.30
N LEU A 17 12.38 13.52 3.35
CA LEU A 17 13.32 13.47 4.47
C LEU A 17 13.26 12.12 5.19
N SER A 18 12.04 11.61 5.43
CA SER A 18 11.82 10.32 6.10
C SER A 18 12.39 9.14 5.30
N VAL A 19 12.20 9.14 3.98
CA VAL A 19 12.80 8.16 3.06
C VAL A 19 14.33 8.26 3.05
N ASN A 20 14.87 9.48 2.97
CA ASN A 20 16.32 9.65 2.97
C ASN A 20 16.96 9.27 4.31
N ALA A 21 16.28 9.51 5.43
CA ALA A 21 16.71 9.08 6.76
C ALA A 21 16.70 7.54 6.89
N SER A 22 15.67 6.87 6.36
CA SER A 22 15.59 5.40 6.37
C SER A 22 16.71 4.76 5.54
N ILE A 23 17.03 5.35 4.38
CA ILE A 23 18.16 4.94 3.54
C ILE A 23 19.50 5.13 4.27
N ALA A 24 19.73 6.32 4.84
CA ALA A 24 21.01 6.66 5.47
C ALA A 24 21.31 5.81 6.71
N LEU A 25 20.28 5.49 7.49
CA LEU A 25 20.41 4.74 8.74
C LEU A 25 20.09 3.25 8.59
N GLN A 26 19.73 2.80 7.39
CA GLN A 26 19.34 1.42 7.07
C GLN A 26 18.27 0.85 8.02
N ARG A 27 17.32 1.71 8.38
CA ARG A 27 16.18 1.35 9.25
C ARG A 27 14.91 1.23 8.41
N PRO A 28 13.98 0.33 8.75
CA PRO A 28 12.70 0.25 8.05
C PRO A 28 11.92 1.56 8.14
N LEU A 29 11.20 1.91 7.07
CA LEU A 29 10.26 3.02 7.04
C LEU A 29 8.82 2.50 7.12
N LEU A 30 8.16 2.76 8.25
CA LEU A 30 6.73 2.53 8.44
C LEU A 30 5.94 3.76 7.96
N VAL A 31 5.11 3.55 6.96
CA VAL A 31 4.25 4.55 6.34
C VAL A 31 2.80 4.25 6.71
N LYS A 32 2.20 5.13 7.51
CA LYS A 32 0.77 5.09 7.85
C LYS A 32 0.00 6.14 7.09
N GLY A 33 -1.27 5.91 6.85
CA GLY A 33 -2.16 6.88 6.22
C GLY A 33 -3.45 6.24 5.78
N GLU A 34 -4.43 7.06 5.42
CA GLU A 34 -5.71 6.57 4.90
C GLU A 34 -5.52 5.69 3.65
N PRO A 35 -6.47 4.78 3.34
CA PRO A 35 -6.47 4.08 2.07
C PRO A 35 -6.40 5.05 0.88
N GLY A 36 -5.68 4.66 -0.17
CA GLY A 36 -5.56 5.47 -1.40
C GLY A 36 -4.65 6.69 -1.32
N THR A 37 -3.86 6.89 -0.24
CA THR A 37 -2.87 7.99 -0.15
C THR A 37 -1.52 7.72 -0.83
N GLY A 38 -1.39 6.61 -1.58
CA GLY A 38 -0.17 6.29 -2.33
C GLY A 38 0.97 5.68 -1.51
N LYS A 39 0.67 4.97 -0.41
CA LYS A 39 1.69 4.33 0.45
C LYS A 39 2.49 3.25 -0.27
N THR A 40 1.81 2.37 -1.01
CA THR A 40 2.44 1.31 -1.82
C THR A 40 3.25 1.91 -2.96
N MET A 41 2.67 2.88 -3.67
CA MET A 41 3.30 3.59 -4.77
C MET A 41 4.61 4.29 -4.36
N LEU A 42 4.70 4.80 -3.12
CA LEU A 42 5.94 5.37 -2.61
C LEU A 42 7.11 4.36 -2.70
N ALA A 43 6.90 3.10 -2.29
CA ALA A 43 7.95 2.10 -2.31
C ALA A 43 8.37 1.74 -3.75
N GLU A 44 7.41 1.67 -4.67
CA GLU A 44 7.63 1.46 -6.10
C GLU A 44 8.47 2.57 -6.73
N GLU A 45 8.09 3.81 -6.45
CA GLU A 45 8.74 5.00 -7.01
C GLU A 45 10.13 5.22 -6.41
N VAL A 46 10.33 4.94 -5.12
CA VAL A 46 11.67 4.99 -4.52
C VAL A 46 12.55 3.86 -5.05
N ALA A 47 12.04 2.63 -5.19
CA ALA A 47 12.80 1.52 -5.75
C ALA A 47 13.23 1.82 -7.19
N SER A 48 12.30 2.32 -8.02
CA SER A 48 12.55 2.76 -9.39
C SER A 48 13.60 3.88 -9.46
N ALA A 49 13.45 4.94 -8.66
CA ALA A 49 14.40 6.05 -8.63
C ALA A 49 15.81 5.65 -8.18
N LEU A 50 15.93 4.60 -7.37
CA LEU A 50 17.21 4.07 -6.91
C LEU A 50 17.73 2.89 -7.75
N ASN A 51 17.03 2.49 -8.81
CA ASN A 51 17.30 1.30 -9.62
C ASN A 51 17.46 0.02 -8.77
N LEU A 52 16.61 -0.15 -7.77
CA LEU A 52 16.57 -1.34 -6.92
C LEU A 52 15.44 -2.27 -7.38
N PRO A 53 15.68 -3.59 -7.50
CA PRO A 53 14.59 -4.55 -7.62
C PRO A 53 13.66 -4.43 -6.41
N LEU A 54 12.36 -4.37 -6.66
CA LEU A 54 11.35 -4.34 -5.61
C LEU A 54 10.77 -5.73 -5.38
N LEU A 55 10.89 -6.22 -4.15
CA LEU A 55 10.21 -7.42 -3.67
C LEU A 55 8.99 -6.98 -2.85
N GLN A 56 7.81 -7.43 -3.24
CA GLN A 56 6.56 -7.08 -2.58
C GLN A 56 6.01 -8.29 -1.80
N TRP A 57 5.66 -8.07 -0.54
CA TRP A 57 4.98 -9.03 0.31
C TRP A 57 3.68 -8.44 0.83
N HIS A 58 2.57 -8.82 0.19
CA HIS A 58 1.24 -8.38 0.59
C HIS A 58 0.71 -9.25 1.74
N ILE A 59 0.39 -8.61 2.85
CA ILE A 59 -0.06 -9.28 4.06
C ILE A 59 -1.58 -9.52 4.00
N LYS A 60 -1.99 -10.74 4.33
CA LYS A 60 -3.39 -11.16 4.44
C LYS A 60 -3.71 -11.49 5.89
N SER A 61 -5.00 -11.62 6.21
CA SER A 61 -5.47 -11.97 7.56
C SER A 61 -4.93 -13.30 8.07
N THR A 62 -4.60 -14.23 7.18
CA THR A 62 -4.05 -15.55 7.50
C THR A 62 -2.53 -15.62 7.38
N THR A 63 -1.86 -14.52 7.01
CA THR A 63 -0.42 -14.52 6.79
C THR A 63 0.32 -14.68 8.11
N LYS A 64 1.30 -15.60 8.12
CA LYS A 64 2.20 -15.84 9.26
C LYS A 64 3.61 -15.36 8.94
N ALA A 65 4.35 -14.91 9.95
CA ALA A 65 5.73 -14.44 9.80
C ALA A 65 6.62 -15.48 9.10
N GLN A 66 6.44 -16.75 9.47
CA GLN A 66 7.14 -17.89 8.87
C GLN A 66 7.05 -17.93 7.34
N GLN A 67 5.91 -17.57 6.74
CA GLN A 67 5.72 -17.59 5.28
C GLN A 67 6.60 -16.55 4.56
N GLY A 68 6.93 -15.46 5.25
CA GLY A 68 7.90 -14.49 4.76
C GLY A 68 9.32 -15.04 4.74
N LEU A 69 9.62 -15.97 5.65
CA LEU A 69 10.93 -16.62 5.76
C LEU A 69 11.00 -17.78 4.77
N TYR A 70 10.20 -18.84 4.99
CA TYR A 70 10.11 -20.00 4.11
C TYR A 70 8.94 -20.90 4.47
N GLU A 71 8.51 -21.71 3.50
CA GLU A 71 7.58 -22.81 3.71
C GLU A 71 8.28 -24.14 3.43
N TYR A 72 8.00 -25.15 4.26
CA TYR A 72 8.52 -26.50 4.08
C TYR A 72 7.44 -27.42 3.51
N ASP A 73 7.65 -27.88 2.27
CA ASP A 73 6.74 -28.79 1.59
C ASP A 73 6.98 -30.24 2.02
N ALA A 74 6.50 -30.54 3.24
CA ALA A 74 6.57 -31.88 3.81
C ALA A 74 5.78 -32.92 2.99
N VAL A 75 4.72 -32.50 2.28
CA VAL A 75 3.84 -33.41 1.52
C VAL A 75 4.55 -33.91 0.27
N SER A 76 5.16 -33.01 -0.51
CA SER A 76 5.96 -33.41 -1.67
C SER A 76 7.13 -34.28 -1.24
N ARG A 77 7.78 -33.97 -0.11
CA ARG A 77 8.87 -34.80 0.41
C ARG A 77 8.39 -36.20 0.79
N LEU A 78 7.25 -36.31 1.48
CA LEU A 78 6.69 -37.61 1.87
C LEU A 78 6.32 -38.43 0.63
N ARG A 79 5.66 -37.83 -0.35
CA ARG A 79 5.30 -38.48 -1.62
C ARG A 79 6.54 -38.98 -2.35
N ASP A 80 7.57 -38.15 -2.49
CA ASP A 80 8.81 -38.53 -3.16
C ASP A 80 9.56 -39.63 -2.39
N SER A 81 9.49 -39.64 -1.04
CA SER A 81 10.08 -40.69 -0.20
C SER A 81 9.39 -42.05 -0.32
N GLN A 82 8.12 -42.09 -0.76
CA GLN A 82 7.40 -43.33 -1.02
C GLN A 82 7.62 -43.86 -2.44
N LEU A 83 8.04 -42.99 -3.37
CA LEU A 83 8.29 -43.30 -4.78
C LEU A 83 9.77 -43.59 -5.08
N SER A 84 10.64 -43.56 -4.08
CA SER A 84 12.10 -43.61 -4.24
C SER A 84 12.68 -44.95 -4.69
N ASP A 85 11.86 -45.97 -4.95
CA ASP A 85 12.31 -47.26 -5.51
C ASP A 85 12.76 -47.19 -6.98
N VAL A 86 12.54 -46.07 -7.70
CA VAL A 86 12.74 -46.02 -9.17
C VAL A 86 13.74 -44.96 -9.67
N ASP A 87 14.05 -43.90 -8.91
CA ASP A 87 15.12 -42.89 -9.21
C ASP A 87 15.06 -41.67 -8.26
N GLY A 88 14.03 -41.57 -7.40
CA GLY A 88 13.77 -40.40 -6.53
C GLY A 88 14.65 -40.26 -5.28
N GLY A 89 15.55 -41.22 -5.02
CA GLY A 89 16.32 -41.30 -3.77
C GLY A 89 17.29 -40.12 -3.52
N GLU A 90 17.88 -39.54 -4.56
CA GLU A 90 18.79 -38.39 -4.39
C GLU A 90 18.06 -37.07 -4.13
N ARG A 91 16.88 -36.88 -4.75
CA ARG A 91 16.07 -35.67 -4.57
C ARG A 91 15.54 -35.54 -3.14
N VAL A 92 15.12 -36.64 -2.54
CA VAL A 92 14.60 -36.72 -1.16
C VAL A 92 15.69 -36.47 -0.11
N LYS A 93 16.95 -36.86 -0.41
CA LYS A 93 18.10 -36.64 0.48
C LYS A 93 18.43 -35.16 0.63
N ASN A 94 18.20 -34.35 -0.40
CA ASN A 94 18.45 -32.92 -0.34
C ASN A 94 17.20 -32.14 0.11
N ILE A 95 17.18 -31.76 1.39
CA ILE A 95 16.05 -31.05 1.99
C ILE A 95 15.77 -29.69 1.37
N HIS A 96 16.76 -29.04 0.75
CA HIS A 96 16.58 -27.74 0.09
C HIS A 96 15.56 -27.79 -1.06
N ASN A 97 15.35 -28.97 -1.66
CA ASN A 97 14.37 -29.16 -2.73
C ASN A 97 12.92 -28.96 -2.25
N TYR A 98 12.69 -28.99 -0.94
CA TYR A 98 11.37 -28.88 -0.31
C TYR A 98 11.22 -27.58 0.48
N ILE A 99 12.18 -26.65 0.36
CA ILE A 99 12.11 -25.33 0.99
C ILE A 99 11.71 -24.30 -0.06
N VAL A 100 10.49 -23.78 0.09
CA VAL A 100 10.01 -22.67 -0.70
C VAL A 100 10.43 -21.38 -0.02
N LYS A 101 11.31 -20.61 -0.68
CA LYS A 101 11.87 -19.37 -0.13
C LYS A 101 10.79 -18.28 -0.08
N GLY A 102 10.53 -17.75 1.12
CA GLY A 102 9.66 -16.60 1.31
C GLY A 102 10.31 -15.29 0.85
N VAL A 103 9.54 -14.20 0.84
CA VAL A 103 9.98 -12.91 0.31
C VAL A 103 11.18 -12.32 1.09
N LEU A 104 11.24 -12.49 2.41
CA LEU A 104 12.41 -12.08 3.21
C LEU A 104 13.64 -12.91 2.89
N TRP A 105 13.50 -14.23 2.68
CA TRP A 105 14.64 -15.06 2.26
C TRP A 105 15.18 -14.58 0.92
N GLN A 106 14.30 -14.34 -0.05
CA GLN A 106 14.68 -13.81 -1.36
C GLN A 106 15.40 -12.46 -1.21
N ALA A 107 14.88 -11.56 -0.36
CA ALA A 107 15.51 -10.26 -0.10
C ALA A 107 16.90 -10.40 0.56
N PHE A 108 17.06 -11.30 1.53
CA PHE A 108 18.30 -11.49 2.26
C PHE A 108 19.38 -12.17 1.40
N THR A 109 18.97 -13.09 0.53
CA THR A 109 19.91 -13.86 -0.30
C THR A 109 20.15 -13.26 -1.69
N ALA A 110 19.52 -12.13 -2.01
CA ALA A 110 19.72 -11.42 -3.27
C ALA A 110 21.20 -11.05 -3.48
N ASP A 111 21.68 -11.21 -4.72
CA ASP A 111 23.06 -10.89 -5.12
C ASP A 111 23.31 -9.39 -5.30
N GLN A 112 22.25 -8.58 -5.27
CA GLN A 112 22.28 -7.13 -5.36
C GLN A 112 21.40 -6.51 -4.28
N PRO A 113 21.63 -5.23 -3.90
CA PRO A 113 20.71 -4.52 -3.00
C PRO A 113 19.29 -4.48 -3.58
N VAL A 114 18.29 -4.66 -2.72
CA VAL A 114 16.87 -4.67 -3.10
C VAL A 114 16.05 -3.76 -2.19
N ALA A 115 14.90 -3.32 -2.70
CA ALA A 115 13.84 -2.75 -1.88
C ALA A 115 12.85 -3.86 -1.49
N LEU A 116 12.40 -3.87 -0.24
CA LEU A 116 11.40 -4.80 0.28
C LEU A 116 10.19 -4.00 0.74
N LEU A 117 9.02 -4.28 0.17
CA LEU A 117 7.74 -3.74 0.62
C LEU A 117 6.97 -4.81 1.40
N ILE A 118 6.69 -4.55 2.67
CA ILE A 118 5.73 -5.29 3.49
C ILE A 118 4.43 -4.48 3.50
N ASP A 119 3.47 -4.90 2.68
CA ASP A 119 2.27 -4.11 2.41
C ASP A 119 1.11 -4.53 3.32
N GLU A 120 0.41 -3.56 3.89
CA GLU A 120 -0.76 -3.73 4.76
C GLU A 120 -0.50 -4.63 5.98
N ILE A 121 0.60 -4.36 6.70
CA ILE A 121 1.05 -5.18 7.84
C ILE A 121 -0.01 -5.37 8.93
N ASP A 122 -0.95 -4.44 9.04
CA ASP A 122 -2.04 -4.45 10.02
C ASP A 122 -3.20 -5.40 9.66
N LYS A 123 -3.18 -6.04 8.48
CA LYS A 123 -4.20 -7.04 8.11
C LYS A 123 -4.02 -8.37 8.83
N ALA A 124 -2.79 -8.77 9.11
CA ALA A 124 -2.49 -10.03 9.80
C ALA A 124 -2.92 -9.99 11.28
N ASP A 125 -2.67 -11.09 11.98
CA ASP A 125 -2.85 -11.18 13.42
C ASP A 125 -2.00 -10.15 14.18
N ILE A 126 -2.41 -9.78 15.40
CA ILE A 126 -1.71 -8.79 16.23
C ILE A 126 -0.29 -9.24 16.62
N GLU A 127 -0.02 -10.55 16.63
CA GLU A 127 1.31 -11.11 16.91
C GLU A 127 2.27 -10.98 15.72
N PHE A 128 1.75 -10.90 14.49
CA PHE A 128 2.53 -10.93 13.25
C PHE A 128 3.67 -9.88 13.17
N PRO A 129 3.46 -8.59 13.52
CA PRO A 129 4.54 -7.61 13.48
C PRO A 129 5.66 -7.94 14.47
N ASN A 130 5.30 -8.45 15.67
CA ASN A 130 6.28 -8.81 16.69
C ASN A 130 7.14 -10.00 16.26
N ASP A 131 6.53 -10.96 15.59
CA ASP A 131 7.19 -12.17 15.07
C ASP A 131 8.20 -11.89 13.95
N LEU A 132 8.21 -10.69 13.37
CA LEU A 132 9.18 -10.25 12.36
C LEU A 132 10.28 -9.33 12.91
N LEU A 133 10.18 -8.91 14.17
CA LEU A 133 11.08 -7.88 14.74
C LEU A 133 12.54 -8.32 14.71
N ARG A 134 12.79 -9.56 15.13
CA ARG A 134 14.15 -10.07 15.26
C ARG A 134 14.82 -10.14 13.89
N GLU A 135 14.07 -10.62 12.90
CA GLU A 135 14.49 -10.85 11.53
C GLU A 135 14.77 -9.53 10.83
N LEU A 136 13.89 -8.53 11.00
CA LEU A 136 14.08 -7.18 10.47
C LEU A 136 15.18 -6.39 11.18
N ASP A 137 15.41 -6.62 12.48
CA ASP A 137 16.49 -5.95 13.21
C ASP A 137 17.87 -6.51 12.83
N ARG A 138 17.99 -7.84 12.92
CA ARG A 138 19.26 -8.57 12.74
C ARG A 138 19.58 -8.85 11.27
N MET A 139 18.58 -8.77 10.39
CA MET A 139 18.69 -9.13 8.98
C MET A 139 19.18 -10.58 8.80
N GLU A 140 18.72 -11.46 9.68
CA GLU A 140 19.03 -12.90 9.65
C GLU A 140 17.92 -13.71 10.33
N PHE A 141 17.75 -14.96 9.92
CA PHE A 141 16.85 -15.94 10.55
C PHE A 141 17.42 -17.35 10.42
N TYR A 142 16.93 -18.28 11.24
CA TYR A 142 17.38 -19.67 11.20
C TYR A 142 16.36 -20.55 10.48
N CYS A 143 16.81 -21.30 9.47
CA CYS A 143 16.01 -22.32 8.81
C CYS A 143 16.27 -23.67 9.50
N TYR A 144 15.27 -24.16 10.24
CA TYR A 144 15.44 -25.34 11.09
C TYR A 144 15.62 -26.64 10.32
N GLU A 145 14.95 -26.76 9.18
CA GLU A 145 14.96 -27.91 8.28
C GLU A 145 16.35 -28.11 7.69
N THR A 146 16.94 -27.04 7.17
CA THR A 146 18.29 -27.05 6.58
C THR A 146 19.39 -26.92 7.63
N ARG A 147 19.04 -26.47 8.85
CA ARG A 147 19.96 -26.12 9.95
C ARG A 147 20.93 -25.01 9.57
N GLU A 148 20.43 -24.02 8.83
CA GLU A 148 21.23 -22.91 8.33
C GLU A 148 20.77 -21.58 8.92
N LEU A 149 21.75 -20.73 9.26
CA LEU A 149 21.49 -19.33 9.53
C LEU A 149 21.53 -18.56 8.21
N VAL A 150 20.37 -18.09 7.77
CA VAL A 150 20.23 -17.25 6.58
C VAL A 150 20.45 -15.81 6.99
N LYS A 151 21.49 -15.18 6.43
CA LYS A 151 21.85 -13.78 6.71
C LYS A 151 21.79 -12.94 5.44
N ALA A 152 21.33 -11.70 5.58
CA ALA A 152 21.28 -10.76 4.47
C ALA A 152 22.69 -10.46 3.93
N ARG A 153 22.89 -10.72 2.63
CA ARG A 153 24.10 -10.33 1.89
C ARG A 153 24.18 -8.81 1.75
N HIS A 154 23.04 -8.22 1.39
CA HIS A 154 22.83 -6.78 1.33
C HIS A 154 21.62 -6.45 2.19
N ARG A 155 21.75 -5.45 3.08
CA ARG A 155 20.64 -4.99 3.91
C ARG A 155 19.58 -4.34 3.01
N PRO A 156 18.36 -4.87 2.92
CA PRO A 156 17.34 -4.35 2.02
C PRO A 156 16.83 -2.99 2.51
N LEU A 157 16.37 -2.16 1.58
CA LEU A 157 15.60 -0.95 1.91
C LEU A 157 14.16 -1.36 2.20
N VAL A 158 13.78 -1.36 3.48
CA VAL A 158 12.47 -1.90 3.91
C VAL A 158 11.43 -0.79 4.03
N PHE A 159 10.33 -0.93 3.30
CA PHE A 159 9.11 -0.16 3.44
C PHE A 159 8.02 -1.03 4.07
N ILE A 160 7.28 -0.47 5.01
CA ILE A 160 6.18 -1.14 5.69
C ILE A 160 4.99 -0.21 5.62
N THR A 161 3.85 -0.67 5.11
CA THR A 161 2.64 0.16 4.99
C THR A 161 1.56 -0.34 5.94
N SER A 162 0.75 0.58 6.46
CA SER A 162 -0.44 0.26 7.26
C SER A 162 -1.56 1.25 6.95
N ASN A 163 -2.78 0.73 6.86
CA ASN A 163 -4.00 1.54 6.68
C ASN A 163 -4.55 2.07 8.01
N ASN A 164 -3.85 1.79 9.12
CA ASN A 164 -4.26 2.09 10.48
C ASN A 164 -5.59 1.42 10.86
N GLU A 165 -5.82 0.20 10.33
CA GLU A 165 -6.98 -0.64 10.67
C GLU A 165 -6.84 -1.26 12.06
N LYS A 166 -5.62 -1.69 12.41
CA LYS A 166 -5.25 -2.18 13.74
C LYS A 166 -4.07 -1.38 14.28
N GLU A 167 -4.03 -1.24 15.60
CA GLU A 167 -2.90 -0.61 16.27
C GLU A 167 -1.68 -1.53 16.25
N LEU A 168 -0.53 -0.96 15.90
CA LEU A 168 0.73 -1.70 15.83
C LEU A 168 1.45 -1.63 17.18
N PRO A 169 2.07 -2.72 17.65
CA PRO A 169 2.77 -2.73 18.92
C PRO A 169 3.89 -1.68 19.00
N ASP A 170 4.01 -1.04 20.15
CA ASP A 170 5.05 -0.05 20.46
C ASP A 170 6.47 -0.54 20.17
N ALA A 171 6.74 -1.82 20.47
CA ALA A 171 8.03 -2.45 20.21
C ALA A 171 8.42 -2.44 18.72
N PHE A 172 7.42 -2.51 17.83
CA PHE A 172 7.58 -2.43 16.39
C PHE A 172 7.78 -1.00 15.91
N LEU A 173 6.97 -0.08 16.42
CA LEU A 173 7.07 1.35 16.09
C LEU A 173 8.46 1.91 16.42
N ARG A 174 9.03 1.54 17.58
CA ARG A 174 10.36 2.04 18.02
C ARG A 174 11.51 1.60 17.13
N ARG A 175 11.35 0.53 16.34
CA ARG A 175 12.38 -0.01 15.44
C ARG A 175 12.31 0.56 14.03
N CYS A 176 11.18 1.15 13.66
CA CYS A 176 10.97 1.78 12.36
C CYS A 176 11.12 3.30 12.45
N PHE A 177 11.54 3.93 11.36
CA PHE A 177 11.14 5.33 11.13
C PHE A 177 9.66 5.37 10.84
N PHE A 178 9.00 6.38 11.38
CA PHE A 178 7.56 6.53 11.24
C PHE A 178 7.25 7.76 10.42
N HIS A 179 6.41 7.60 9.41
CA HIS A 179 5.84 8.70 8.65
C HIS A 179 4.34 8.50 8.47
N TYR A 180 3.57 9.56 8.75
CA TYR A 180 2.12 9.58 8.51
C TYR A 180 1.81 10.42 7.27
N ILE A 181 1.36 9.77 6.21
CA ILE A 181 0.88 10.43 4.99
C ILE A 181 -0.54 10.92 5.25
N LYS A 182 -0.65 12.24 5.41
CA LYS A 182 -1.94 12.94 5.48
C LYS A 182 -2.64 12.85 4.14
N PHE A 183 -3.97 12.87 4.15
CA PHE A 183 -4.73 13.06 2.93
C PHE A 183 -4.31 14.38 2.25
N PRO A 184 -4.05 14.40 0.93
CA PRO A 184 -3.55 15.58 0.24
C PRO A 184 -4.56 16.74 0.32
N ASP A 185 -4.03 17.95 0.46
CA ASP A 185 -4.81 19.17 0.34
C ASP A 185 -5.21 19.43 -1.12
N ALA A 186 -6.09 20.42 -1.36
CA ALA A 186 -6.57 20.70 -2.70
C ALA A 186 -5.45 21.04 -3.72
N PRO A 187 -4.41 21.83 -3.37
CA PRO A 187 -3.26 22.04 -4.25
C PRO A 187 -2.50 20.76 -4.59
N THR A 188 -2.18 19.92 -3.59
CA THR A 188 -1.44 18.67 -3.80
C THR A 188 -2.26 17.68 -4.62
N LEU A 189 -3.55 17.55 -4.31
CA LEU A 189 -4.46 16.65 -5.02
C LEU A 189 -4.65 17.08 -6.48
N LYS A 190 -4.66 18.39 -6.76
CA LYS A 190 -4.63 18.90 -8.14
C LYS A 190 -3.37 18.44 -8.88
N GLN A 191 -2.19 18.56 -8.27
CA GLN A 191 -0.95 18.08 -8.89
C GLN A 191 -0.99 16.58 -9.18
N ILE A 192 -1.55 15.78 -8.26
CA ILE A 192 -1.75 14.34 -8.48
C ILE A 192 -2.67 14.11 -9.68
N VAL A 193 -3.78 14.83 -9.78
CA VAL A 193 -4.70 14.71 -10.93
C VAL A 193 -4.03 15.10 -12.24
N ASP A 194 -3.24 16.18 -12.26
CA ASP A 194 -2.54 16.65 -13.47
C ASP A 194 -1.55 15.61 -14.01
N VAL A 195 -0.91 14.82 -13.13
CA VAL A 195 -0.03 13.69 -13.52
C VAL A 195 -0.83 12.56 -14.17
N HIS A 196 -2.02 12.25 -13.66
CA HIS A 196 -2.84 11.14 -14.17
C HIS A 196 -3.69 11.50 -15.40
N PHE A 197 -4.06 12.77 -15.57
CA PHE A 197 -4.91 13.26 -16.66
C PHE A 197 -4.30 14.49 -17.33
N PRO A 198 -3.18 14.33 -18.06
CA PRO A 198 -2.58 15.44 -18.79
C PRO A 198 -3.58 15.98 -19.82
N GLY A 199 -3.94 17.26 -19.69
CA GLY A 199 -4.89 17.92 -20.59
C GLY A 199 -6.35 17.96 -20.11
N LEU A 200 -6.64 17.55 -18.87
CA LEU A 200 -7.96 17.75 -18.28
C LEU A 200 -8.34 19.24 -18.26
N LYS A 201 -9.56 19.56 -18.72
CA LYS A 201 -10.07 20.94 -18.73
C LYS A 201 -10.13 21.48 -17.29
N ALA A 202 -9.53 22.66 -17.06
CA ALA A 202 -9.45 23.27 -15.74
C ALA A 202 -10.82 23.48 -15.07
N GLU A 203 -11.85 23.82 -15.84
CA GLU A 203 -13.22 24.00 -15.36
C GLU A 203 -13.81 22.69 -14.80
N LEU A 204 -13.61 21.57 -15.51
CA LEU A 204 -14.08 20.26 -15.08
C LEU A 204 -13.34 19.80 -13.82
N LEU A 205 -12.03 20.01 -13.77
CA LEU A 205 -11.20 19.68 -12.61
C LEU A 205 -11.65 20.48 -11.37
N GLN A 206 -11.84 21.79 -11.51
CA GLN A 206 -12.30 22.64 -10.40
C GLN A 206 -13.68 22.20 -9.89
N ALA A 207 -14.62 21.91 -10.80
CA ALA A 207 -15.95 21.45 -10.43
C ALA A 207 -15.90 20.10 -9.70
N ALA A 208 -15.17 19.13 -10.26
CA ALA A 208 -15.00 17.81 -9.65
C ALA A 208 -14.33 17.89 -8.28
N MET A 209 -13.27 18.70 -8.14
CA MET A 209 -12.57 18.90 -6.87
C MET A 209 -13.47 19.52 -5.80
N LYS A 210 -14.27 20.54 -6.17
CA LYS A 210 -15.25 21.14 -5.25
C LYS A 210 -16.23 20.07 -4.75
N THR A 211 -16.88 19.35 -5.67
CA THR A 211 -17.83 18.27 -5.32
C THR A 211 -17.19 17.17 -4.46
N PHE A 212 -15.96 16.77 -4.79
CA PHE A 212 -15.23 15.75 -4.03
C PHE A 212 -14.98 16.18 -2.58
N PHE A 213 -14.49 17.41 -2.36
CA PHE A 213 -14.25 17.91 -1.00
C PHE A 213 -15.55 18.18 -0.25
N ASP A 214 -16.59 18.65 -0.92
CA ASP A 214 -17.91 18.83 -0.32
C ASP A 214 -18.43 17.50 0.23
N ILE A 215 -18.35 16.42 -0.57
CA ILE A 215 -18.71 15.07 -0.13
C ILE A 215 -17.79 14.59 1.00
N ARG A 216 -16.48 14.69 0.83
CA ARG A 216 -15.50 14.18 1.80
C ARG A 216 -15.61 14.84 3.18
N ASN A 217 -16.04 16.09 3.23
CA ASN A 217 -16.20 16.87 4.46
C ASN A 217 -17.58 16.69 5.12
N LEU A 218 -18.48 15.88 4.52
CA LEU A 218 -19.78 15.60 5.12
C LEU A 218 -19.62 14.91 6.48
N PRO A 219 -20.29 15.41 7.53
CA PRO A 219 -20.29 14.76 8.82
C PRO A 219 -21.09 13.44 8.75
N GLY A 220 -20.60 12.42 9.43
CA GLY A 220 -21.29 11.13 9.54
C GLY A 220 -20.98 10.12 8.44
N LEU A 221 -20.15 10.46 7.45
CA LEU A 221 -19.64 9.47 6.51
C LEU A 221 -18.81 8.41 7.22
N LYS A 222 -19.16 7.13 7.00
CA LYS A 222 -18.37 6.01 7.50
C LYS A 222 -17.07 5.86 6.74
N LYS A 223 -17.14 5.91 5.40
CA LYS A 223 -15.96 5.83 4.54
C LYS A 223 -15.84 7.10 3.70
N LYS A 224 -14.85 7.93 4.04
CA LYS A 224 -14.51 9.11 3.25
C LYS A 224 -13.89 8.68 1.92
N PRO A 225 -14.25 9.33 0.79
CA PRO A 225 -13.67 9.01 -0.51
C PRO A 225 -12.19 9.38 -0.53
N SER A 226 -11.34 8.51 -1.07
CA SER A 226 -9.89 8.68 -1.19
C SER A 226 -9.47 9.25 -2.54
N THR A 227 -8.17 9.46 -2.72
CA THR A 227 -7.59 9.88 -4.00
C THR A 227 -7.89 8.87 -5.12
N SER A 228 -7.85 7.57 -4.84
CA SER A 228 -8.20 6.54 -5.82
C SER A 228 -9.65 6.67 -6.31
N GLU A 229 -10.60 6.88 -5.40
CA GLU A 229 -12.01 7.08 -5.78
C GLU A 229 -12.20 8.38 -6.60
N LEU A 230 -11.46 9.46 -6.31
CA LEU A 230 -11.47 10.67 -7.15
C LEU A 230 -10.96 10.40 -8.56
N LEU A 231 -9.80 9.73 -8.69
CA LEU A 231 -9.21 9.45 -10.00
C LEU A 231 -10.13 8.55 -10.83
N ASP A 232 -10.76 7.55 -10.23
CA ASP A 232 -11.71 6.69 -10.94
C ASP A 232 -12.98 7.44 -11.33
N TRP A 233 -13.48 8.34 -10.48
CA TRP A 233 -14.61 9.20 -10.84
C TRP A 233 -14.26 10.15 -12.00
N LEU A 234 -13.06 10.75 -12.02
CA LEU A 234 -12.59 11.57 -13.14
C LEU A 234 -12.48 10.77 -14.44
N LYS A 235 -11.97 9.53 -14.40
CA LYS A 235 -11.97 8.63 -15.58
C LYS A 235 -13.38 8.42 -16.12
N LEU A 236 -14.35 8.19 -15.24
CA LEU A 236 -15.74 7.96 -15.62
C LEU A 236 -16.38 9.21 -16.24
N LEU A 237 -16.14 10.39 -15.67
CA LEU A 237 -16.62 11.65 -16.22
C LEU A 237 -16.07 11.89 -17.64
N LEU A 238 -14.78 11.61 -17.85
CA LEU A 238 -14.15 11.72 -19.17
C LEU A 238 -14.68 10.68 -20.16
N ALA A 239 -14.84 9.42 -19.73
CA ALA A 239 -15.33 8.35 -20.58
C ALA A 239 -16.79 8.55 -21.06
N GLN A 240 -17.56 9.36 -20.34
CA GLN A 240 -18.95 9.69 -20.65
C GLN A 240 -19.11 11.13 -21.21
N ASP A 241 -18.00 11.82 -21.50
CA ASP A 241 -17.98 13.21 -21.98
C ASP A 241 -18.85 14.17 -21.15
N ILE A 242 -18.88 13.99 -19.82
CA ILE A 242 -19.71 14.80 -18.93
C ILE A 242 -19.14 16.23 -18.85
N PRO A 243 -19.92 17.27 -19.20
CA PRO A 243 -19.45 18.64 -19.13
C PRO A 243 -19.42 19.15 -17.68
N ALA A 244 -18.55 20.12 -17.41
CA ALA A 244 -18.41 20.73 -16.08
C ALA A 244 -19.72 21.35 -15.56
N SER A 245 -20.59 21.82 -16.46
CA SER A 245 -21.91 22.37 -16.12
C SER A 245 -22.86 21.38 -15.44
N VAL A 246 -22.67 20.06 -15.62
CA VAL A 246 -23.47 19.04 -14.91
C VAL A 246 -23.03 18.92 -13.46
N LEU A 247 -21.76 19.21 -13.16
CA LEU A 247 -21.22 19.21 -11.80
C LEU A 247 -21.44 20.56 -11.11
N GLN A 248 -21.49 21.64 -11.88
CA GLN A 248 -21.75 22.99 -11.41
C GLN A 248 -23.25 23.27 -11.47
N THR A 249 -23.94 23.14 -10.34
CA THR A 249 -25.31 23.65 -10.25
C THR A 249 -25.30 25.18 -10.22
N GLU A 250 -26.09 25.81 -11.08
CA GLU A 250 -26.19 27.27 -11.28
C GLU A 250 -26.62 28.10 -10.04
N ASN A 251 -26.70 27.51 -8.83
CA ASN A 251 -27.26 28.16 -7.64
C ASN A 251 -26.69 27.63 -6.29
N ASP A 252 -25.47 27.07 -6.27
CA ASP A 252 -24.89 26.40 -5.08
C ASP A 252 -25.80 25.30 -4.48
N LYS A 253 -26.70 24.73 -5.30
CA LYS A 253 -27.56 23.62 -4.89
C LYS A 253 -26.72 22.34 -4.89
N VAL A 254 -26.50 21.71 -3.75
CA VAL A 254 -25.89 20.38 -3.73
C VAL A 254 -26.82 19.43 -4.49
N ALA A 255 -26.42 18.98 -5.67
CA ALA A 255 -27.12 17.96 -6.44
C ALA A 255 -26.32 16.67 -6.35
N VAL A 256 -27.00 15.54 -6.55
CA VAL A 256 -26.32 14.25 -6.63
C VAL A 256 -25.47 14.25 -7.90
N PRO A 257 -24.13 14.20 -7.80
CA PRO A 257 -23.30 14.21 -9.00
C PRO A 257 -23.49 12.90 -9.78
N PRO A 258 -23.30 12.94 -11.10
CA PRO A 258 -23.35 11.73 -11.91
C PRO A 258 -22.34 10.71 -11.38
N MET A 259 -22.79 9.46 -11.30
CA MET A 259 -21.97 8.33 -10.87
C MET A 259 -21.37 8.50 -9.47
N VAL A 260 -22.12 9.09 -8.52
CA VAL A 260 -21.70 9.27 -7.12
C VAL A 260 -21.22 7.98 -6.44
N GLY A 261 -21.69 6.80 -6.88
CA GLY A 261 -21.19 5.49 -6.43
C GLY A 261 -19.71 5.21 -6.77
N ALA A 262 -19.09 6.03 -7.63
CA ALA A 262 -17.65 6.04 -7.83
C ALA A 262 -16.93 6.60 -6.59
N LEU A 263 -17.50 7.61 -5.95
CA LEU A 263 -16.96 8.28 -4.76
C LEU A 263 -17.39 7.59 -3.47
N LEU A 264 -18.68 7.29 -3.32
CA LEU A 264 -19.25 6.68 -2.13
C LEU A 264 -19.49 5.18 -2.35
N LYS A 265 -18.69 4.34 -1.68
CA LYS A 265 -18.72 2.87 -1.82
C LYS A 265 -19.65 2.15 -0.85
N ASN A 266 -20.43 2.88 -0.07
CA ASN A 266 -21.30 2.34 0.98
C ASN A 266 -22.72 2.88 0.79
N GLU A 267 -23.70 1.98 0.74
CA GLU A 267 -25.12 2.30 0.54
C GLU A 267 -25.66 3.27 1.60
N GLN A 268 -25.19 3.15 2.85
CA GLN A 268 -25.58 4.06 3.93
C GLN A 268 -25.04 5.47 3.71
N ASP A 269 -23.81 5.59 3.20
CA ASP A 269 -23.18 6.87 2.90
C ASP A 269 -23.84 7.54 1.68
N VAL A 270 -24.21 6.75 0.65
CA VAL A 270 -25.00 7.21 -0.50
C VAL A 270 -26.38 7.71 -0.03
N SER A 271 -27.11 6.91 0.74
CA SER A 271 -28.44 7.25 1.26
C SER A 271 -28.40 8.50 2.16
N LEU A 272 -27.35 8.64 2.98
CA LEU A 272 -27.15 9.82 3.81
C LEU A 272 -26.95 11.06 2.94
N PHE A 273 -26.08 10.97 1.92
CA PHE A 273 -25.81 12.07 1.01
C PHE A 273 -27.07 12.50 0.25
N GLU A 274 -27.82 11.56 -0.32
CA GLU A 274 -29.07 11.84 -1.02
C GLU A 274 -30.11 12.51 -0.12
N LYS A 275 -30.24 12.07 1.13
CA LYS A 275 -31.14 12.70 2.11
C LYS A 275 -30.73 14.13 2.42
N LEU A 276 -29.43 14.40 2.59
CA LEU A 276 -28.91 15.75 2.87
C LEU A 276 -29.17 16.69 1.68
N VAL A 277 -28.90 16.22 0.46
CA VAL A 277 -29.24 16.93 -0.78
C VAL A 277 -30.73 17.26 -0.83
N PHE A 278 -31.59 16.27 -0.54
CA PHE A 278 -33.03 16.45 -0.54
C PHE A 278 -33.52 17.42 0.55
N MET A 279 -32.95 17.37 1.76
CA MET A 279 -33.31 18.30 2.85
C MET A 279 -32.90 19.74 2.54
N GLN A 280 -31.71 19.97 1.99
CA GLN A 280 -31.29 21.30 1.56
C GLN A 280 -32.14 21.83 0.40
N SER A 281 -32.68 20.94 -0.44
CA SER A 281 -33.63 21.34 -1.48
C SER A 281 -35.01 21.75 -0.94
N ARG A 282 -35.39 21.27 0.25
CA ARG A 282 -36.72 21.45 0.89
C ARG A 282 -36.78 22.47 2.03
N ASN A 283 -35.68 22.77 2.72
CA ASN A 283 -35.61 23.82 3.76
C ASN A 283 -35.58 25.23 3.14
N ARG A 284 -36.37 25.41 2.09
CA ARG A 284 -36.62 26.66 1.37
C ARG A 284 -38.13 26.88 1.33
#